data_AF-A0A0C9ZTE3-F1
#
_entry.id   AF-A0A0C9ZTE3-F1
#
_cell.length_a   1.000
_cell.length_b   1.000
_cell.length_c   1.000
_cell.angle_alpha   90.00
_cell.angle_beta   90.00
_cell.angle_gamma   90.00
#
_symmetry.space_group_name_H-M   'P 1'
#
loop_
_entity.id
_entity.type
_entity.pdbx_description
1 polymer ?
#
loop_
_entity_poly.entity_id
_entity_poly.type
_entity_poly.pdbx_seq_one_letter_code
_entity_poly.pdbx_strand_id
1 'polypeptide(L)' 'NGIIHCDVVEGLFCTETFTQFIDSLLKNMQPYPAPKSVIVMDNCKIHKHPDIQSMIEAR' A
#
# COMPACT_ATOMS: atom_id res chain seq x y z
N ASN A 1 13.93 -7.61 9.09
CA ASN A 1 13.01 -7.06 10.12
C ASN A 1 13.19 -5.57 10.15
N GLY A 2 12.11 -4.80 10.01
CA GLY A 2 12.18 -3.34 9.92
C GLY A 2 11.25 -2.77 8.85
N ILE A 3 11.55 -1.55 8.42
CA ILE A 3 10.85 -0.83 7.35
C ILE A 3 11.11 -1.54 6.02
N ILE A 4 10.05 -1.79 5.23
CA ILE A 4 10.16 -2.44 3.92
C ILE A 4 9.93 -1.48 2.74
N HIS A 5 9.30 -0.33 2.99
CA HIS A 5 9.08 0.75 2.05
C HIS A 5 8.78 2.04 2.82
N CYS A 6 9.24 3.20 2.33
CA CYS A 6 9.00 4.51 2.92
C CYS A 6 9.17 5.61 1.87
N ASP A 7 8.18 6.49 1.77
CA ASP A 7 8.20 7.66 0.89
C ASP A 7 8.06 8.94 1.72
N VAL A 8 8.76 10.01 1.31
CA VAL A 8 8.59 11.36 1.86
C VAL A 8 7.89 12.20 0.80
N VAL A 9 6.70 12.68 1.12
CA VAL A 9 5.87 13.48 0.21
C VAL A 9 5.77 14.90 0.74
N GLU A 10 6.10 15.88 -0.10
CA GLU A 10 5.90 17.29 0.22
C GLU A 10 4.41 17.66 0.02
N GLY A 11 3.80 18.25 1.05
CA GLY A 11 2.41 18.69 0.98
C GLY A 11 1.39 17.60 1.35
N LEU A 12 0.27 17.56 0.64
CA LEU A 12 -0.86 16.67 0.96
C LEU A 12 -0.64 15.25 0.42
N PHE A 13 -1.04 14.27 1.22
CA PHE A 13 -1.08 12.88 0.83
C PHE A 13 -2.52 12.48 0.50
N CYS A 14 -2.85 12.45 -0.78
CA CYS A 14 -4.18 12.17 -1.30
C CYS A 14 -4.29 10.73 -1.83
N THR A 15 -5.47 10.37 -2.33
CA THR A 15 -5.71 9.05 -2.93
C THR A 15 -4.71 8.71 -4.03
N GLU A 16 -4.37 9.66 -4.91
CA GLU A 16 -3.45 9.41 -6.03
C GLU A 16 -2.03 9.06 -5.52
N THR A 17 -1.48 9.89 -4.63
CA THR A 17 -0.16 9.65 -4.05
C THR A 17 -0.14 8.38 -3.20
N PHE A 18 -1.26 8.03 -2.55
CA PHE A 18 -1.40 6.80 -1.80
C PHE A 18 -1.43 5.55 -2.71
N THR A 19 -2.14 5.61 -3.83
CA THR A 19 -2.16 4.53 -4.83
C THR A 19 -0.75 4.25 -5.37
N GLN A 20 0.04 5.29 -5.64
CA GLN A 20 1.44 5.15 -6.07
C GLN A 20 2.33 4.52 -4.98
N PHE A 21 2.10 4.90 -3.72
CA PHE A 21 2.77 4.27 -2.58
C PHE A 21 2.45 2.78 -2.50
N ILE A 22 1.18 2.38 -2.68
CA ILE A 22 0.76 0.97 -2.64
C ILE A 22 1.41 0.16 -3.76
N ASP A 23 1.43 0.65 -5.01
CA ASP A 23 2.12 -0.03 -6.12
C ASP A 23 3.59 -0.31 -5.79
N SER A 24 4.27 0.67 -5.19
CA SER A 24 5.67 0.56 -4.78
C SER A 24 5.88 -0.38 -3.58
N LEU A 25 5.01 -0.30 -2.57
CA LEU A 25 5.02 -1.19 -1.40
C LEU A 25 4.85 -2.65 -1.83
N LEU A 26 3.89 -2.93 -2.71
CA LEU A 26 3.56 -4.29 -3.11
C LEU A 26 4.77 -4.98 -3.77
N LYS A 27 5.66 -4.25 -4.46
CA LYS A 27 6.93 -4.77 -5.04
C LYS A 27 7.86 -5.40 -4.01
N ASN A 28 7.68 -5.06 -2.73
CA ASN A 28 8.48 -5.54 -1.60
C ASN A 28 7.73 -6.56 -0.73
N MET A 29 6.49 -6.90 -1.08
CA MET A 29 5.63 -7.86 -0.38
C MET A 29 5.67 -9.25 -1.02
N GLN A 30 5.15 -10.25 -0.29
CA GLN A 30 5.01 -11.62 -0.77
C GLN A 30 3.53 -12.01 -0.83
N PRO A 31 3.14 -12.98 -1.68
CA PRO A 31 1.79 -13.52 -1.68
C PRO A 31 1.42 -14.14 -0.33
N TYR A 32 0.16 -14.02 0.08
CA TYR A 32 -0.33 -14.66 1.29
C TYR A 32 -0.30 -16.19 1.16
N PRO A 33 0.17 -16.96 2.18
CA PRO A 33 0.46 -16.58 3.56
C PRO A 33 1.96 -16.37 3.90
N ALA A 34 2.80 -16.07 2.91
CA ALA A 34 4.23 -15.88 3.16
C ALA A 34 4.52 -14.64 4.05
N PRO A 35 5.73 -14.50 4.63
CA PRO A 35 6.05 -13.33 5.42
C PRO A 35 5.86 -12.02 4.65
N LYS A 36 5.34 -10.97 5.32
CA LYS A 36 5.06 -9.64 4.74
C LYS A 36 3.97 -9.66 3.65
N SER A 37 2.92 -10.46 3.84
CA SER A 37 1.83 -10.61 2.88
C SER A 37 0.51 -9.94 3.28
N VAL A 38 0.45 -9.28 4.44
CA VAL A 38 -0.77 -8.66 4.97
C VAL A 38 -0.53 -7.17 5.15
N ILE A 39 -1.43 -6.37 4.58
CA ILE A 39 -1.45 -4.91 4.76
C ILE A 39 -2.49 -4.59 5.85
N VAL A 40 -2.07 -3.84 6.86
CA VAL A 40 -2.94 -3.33 7.93
C VAL A 40 -2.85 -1.82 7.93
N MET A 41 -3.99 -1.14 7.84
CA MET A 41 -4.09 0.33 7.74
C MET A 41 -5.22 0.83 8.64
N ASP A 42 -5.20 2.10 9.00
CA ASP A 42 -6.35 2.75 9.62
C ASP A 42 -7.48 3.00 8.60
N ASN A 43 -8.65 3.39 9.10
CA ASN A 43 -9.89 3.49 8.32
C ASN A 43 -10.02 4.81 7.51
N CYS A 44 -8.90 5.39 7.08
CA CYS A 44 -8.89 6.66 6.34
C CYS A 44 -9.64 6.54 5.00
N LYS A 45 -10.35 7.60 4.59
CA LYS A 45 -11.18 7.60 3.38
C LYS A 45 -10.37 7.30 2.11
N ILE A 46 -9.13 7.80 2.04
CA ILE A 46 -8.27 7.62 0.85
C ILE A 46 -7.82 6.16 0.67
N HIS A 47 -7.83 5.34 1.72
CA HIS A 47 -7.45 3.92 1.66
C HIS A 47 -8.51 3.04 1.00
N LYS A 48 -9.73 3.56 0.81
CA LYS A 48 -10.89 2.80 0.31
C LYS A 48 -11.11 2.95 -1.19
N HIS A 49 -10.15 3.51 -1.92
CA HIS A 49 -10.27 3.63 -3.37
C HIS A 49 -10.28 2.23 -4.00
N PRO A 50 -11.22 1.91 -4.92
CA PRO A 50 -11.34 0.57 -5.50
C PRO A 50 -10.04 0.03 -6.11
N ASP A 51 -9.26 0.90 -6.77
CA ASP A 51 -7.99 0.51 -7.38
C ASP A 51 -6.98 -0.05 -6.38
N ILE A 52 -7.00 0.42 -5.12
CA ILE A 52 -6.11 -0.10 -4.06
C ILE A 52 -6.42 -1.57 -3.80
N GLN A 53 -7.71 -1.90 -3.69
CA GLN A 53 -8.14 -3.28 -3.50
C GLN A 53 -7.79 -4.13 -4.72
N SER A 54 -8.08 -3.65 -5.94
CA SER A 54 -7.77 -4.38 -7.17
C SER A 54 -6.27 -4.66 -7.33
N MET A 55 -5.40 -3.71 -6.98
CA MET A 55 -3.94 -3.91 -7.01
C MET A 55 -3.46 -4.96 -6.01
N ILE A 56 -4.05 -5.00 -4.81
CA ILE A 56 -3.67 -5.97 -3.77
C ILE A 56 -4.15 -7.38 -4.15
N GLU A 57 -5.37 -7.52 -4.68
CA GLU A 57 -5.97 -8.81 -5.04
C GLU A 57 -5.40 -9.42 -6.32
N ALA A 58 -4.90 -8.61 -7.25
CA ALA A 58 -4.30 -9.07 -8.51
C ALA A 58 -2.92 -9.71 -8.34
N ARG A 59 -2.42 -9.83 -7.10
CA ARG A 59 -1.04 -10.13 -6.77
C ARG A 59 -0.91 -11.40 -5.92
#